data_AF-A0A933KE69-F1
#
_entry.id   AF-A0A933KE69-F1
#
_cell.length_a   1.000
_cell.length_b   1.000
_cell.length_c   1.000
_cell.angle_alpha   90.00
_cell.angle_beta   90.00
_cell.angle_gamma   90.00
#
_symmetry.space_group_name_H-M   'P 1'
#
loop_
_entity.id
_entity.type
_entity.pdbx_description
1 polymer ?
#
loop_
_entity_poly.entity_id
_entity_poly.type
_entity_poly.pdbx_seq_one_letter_code
_entity_poly.pdbx_strand_id
1 'polypeptide(L)'
;MATESSTTGPVVDAGGQTRAQSAAIENVGRFVTDSLLAPGALEDLLAHLDIPWSVLANGTQLRLLRKDTSGEPRYLQFHVETILAEEDQDAFWVFYQLLRWATLTERDGQPALLRRAIEESDRIGTGVSKALGESAHVALETFLRELYRDEANQPFLRDLLGQPGQLEDLHREGLLFLYRILFVYFAESRRLLPLDNEIYFESYSLEAWRDKLYDRHLFHPSDYYLWGVLAGLFSLIESGFDSKEIKIPPYNGGLFSRERTPILGRCRLNDQALRDVLFGLSTAKVGRTKRDQKADRVSYRELGVEQLGSVYEGLLEFEPKLASEEMVIVPIGSGKKASAQVFPRRELDRLQKNLKVDPENLEVIPQGTLYLAAWGGRRKGRGKAADGEEEPTDPMVDDQGQ
;
A
#
# COMPACT_ATOMS: atom_id res chain seq x y z
N MET A 1 19.44 4.91 -68.78
CA MET A 1 18.97 5.94 -67.83
C MET A 1 18.00 5.23 -66.89
N ALA A 2 18.22 5.33 -65.56
CA ALA A 2 17.39 4.79 -64.47
C ALA A 2 17.35 3.23 -64.36
N THR A 3 18.00 2.56 -63.39
CA THR A 3 17.76 2.42 -61.93
C THR A 3 16.77 1.32 -61.57
N GLU A 4 17.21 0.29 -60.85
CA GLU A 4 16.68 -0.16 -59.55
C GLU A 4 17.40 -1.46 -59.12
N SER A 5 18.12 -1.38 -58.00
CA SER A 5 18.66 -2.54 -57.30
C SER A 5 18.61 -2.28 -55.79
N SER A 6 18.18 -3.31 -55.09
CA SER A 6 17.84 -3.44 -53.68
C SER A 6 18.86 -2.90 -52.68
N THR A 7 18.39 -2.31 -51.58
CA THR A 7 19.04 -2.50 -50.28
C THR A 7 18.01 -2.41 -49.15
N THR A 8 17.92 -3.51 -48.41
CA THR A 8 17.26 -3.72 -47.12
C THR A 8 17.73 -2.71 -46.07
N GLY A 9 16.80 -2.05 -45.38
CA GLY A 9 17.08 -1.26 -44.17
C GLY A 9 17.18 -2.13 -42.91
N PRO A 10 17.96 -1.73 -41.90
CA PRO A 10 18.04 -2.46 -40.63
C PRO A 10 16.84 -2.16 -39.74
N VAL A 11 16.27 -3.23 -39.19
CA VAL A 11 15.30 -3.22 -38.10
C VAL A 11 16.05 -2.89 -36.80
N VAL A 12 15.67 -1.81 -36.12
CA VAL A 12 16.24 -1.44 -34.81
C VAL A 12 15.34 -2.00 -33.71
N ASP A 13 15.94 -2.86 -32.90
CA ASP A 13 15.36 -3.62 -31.80
C ASP A 13 15.09 -2.73 -30.56
N ALA A 14 13.87 -2.78 -30.03
CA ALA A 14 13.42 -1.99 -28.88
C ALA A 14 13.86 -2.56 -27.52
N GLY A 15 14.63 -3.67 -27.51
CA GLY A 15 15.16 -4.30 -26.30
C GLY A 15 16.46 -3.71 -25.72
N GLY A 16 17.11 -2.77 -26.42
CA GLY A 16 18.41 -2.22 -26.01
C GLY A 16 18.36 -1.17 -24.90
N GLN A 17 17.30 -0.34 -24.85
CA GLN A 17 17.22 0.79 -23.92
C GLN A 17 16.98 0.38 -22.46
N THR A 18 16.25 -0.71 -22.23
CA THR A 18 15.89 -1.16 -20.87
C THR A 18 17.06 -1.83 -20.15
N ARG A 19 17.97 -2.47 -20.90
CA ARG A 19 19.20 -3.08 -20.36
C ARG A 19 20.28 -2.03 -20.05
N ALA A 20 20.43 -1.03 -20.90
CA ALA A 20 21.38 0.08 -20.68
C ALA A 20 21.01 0.92 -19.44
N GLN A 21 19.71 1.20 -19.24
CA GLN A 21 19.23 1.88 -18.03
C GLN A 21 19.46 1.06 -16.75
N SER A 22 19.36 -0.27 -16.80
CA SER A 22 19.67 -1.12 -15.63
C SER A 22 21.17 -1.14 -15.30
N ALA A 23 22.04 -1.18 -16.31
CA ALA A 23 23.49 -1.17 -16.13
C ALA A 23 23.99 0.17 -15.56
N ALA A 24 23.42 1.30 -16.01
CA ALA A 24 23.75 2.62 -15.49
C ALA A 24 23.36 2.78 -14.00
N ILE A 25 22.30 2.11 -13.55
CA ILE A 25 21.87 2.08 -12.14
C ILE A 25 22.79 1.19 -11.29
N GLU A 26 23.47 0.20 -11.88
CA GLU A 26 24.44 -0.64 -11.16
C GLU A 26 25.77 0.08 -10.92
N ASN A 27 26.20 0.94 -11.86
CA ASN A 27 27.45 1.72 -11.76
C ASN A 27 27.32 3.05 -11.00
N VAL A 28 26.12 3.64 -10.96
CA VAL A 28 25.81 4.71 -9.99
C VAL A 28 25.61 4.03 -8.64
N GLY A 29 26.61 4.17 -7.77
CA GLY A 29 26.71 3.45 -6.52
C GLY A 29 25.36 3.37 -5.79
N ARG A 30 24.94 2.13 -5.48
CA ARG A 30 23.92 1.82 -4.48
C ARG A 30 24.07 2.77 -3.27
N PHE A 31 22.99 3.00 -2.54
CA PHE A 31 23.03 3.57 -1.19
C PHE A 31 24.05 2.79 -0.34
N VAL A 32 25.33 3.19 -0.39
CA VAL A 32 26.47 2.45 0.16
C VAL A 32 26.93 3.26 1.32
N THR A 33 26.59 2.82 2.52
CA THR A 33 27.09 3.36 3.78
C THR A 33 28.53 2.89 3.98
N ASP A 34 29.52 3.55 3.37
CA ASP A 34 30.87 3.44 3.92
C ASP A 34 31.81 4.60 3.61
N SER A 35 32.73 4.77 4.57
CA SER A 35 33.73 5.82 4.82
C SER A 35 34.09 6.82 3.70
N LEU A 36 33.56 8.04 3.84
CA LEU A 36 34.12 9.30 3.36
C LEU A 36 33.47 10.38 4.23
N LEU A 37 34.12 10.72 5.36
CA LEU A 37 33.52 11.35 6.54
C LEU A 37 32.35 10.51 7.11
N ALA A 38 32.21 10.43 8.44
CA ALA A 38 31.02 9.82 9.02
C ALA A 38 29.80 10.61 8.50
N PRO A 39 28.92 10.03 7.67
CA PRO A 39 27.94 10.82 6.95
C PRO A 39 27.00 11.62 7.89
N GLY A 40 26.82 11.14 9.13
CA GLY A 40 26.06 11.84 10.17
C GLY A 40 26.62 13.19 10.60
N ALA A 41 27.95 13.37 10.68
CA ALA A 41 28.52 14.67 11.09
C ALA A 41 28.30 15.78 10.04
N LEU A 42 28.19 15.39 8.77
CA LEU A 42 27.88 16.32 7.68
C LEU A 42 26.38 16.60 7.63
N GLU A 43 25.52 15.63 7.91
CA GLU A 43 24.08 15.87 8.06
C GLU A 43 23.76 16.83 9.20
N ASP A 44 24.41 16.68 10.35
CA ASP A 44 24.26 17.60 11.47
C ASP A 44 24.64 19.04 11.06
N LEU A 45 25.68 19.19 10.24
CA LEU A 45 26.09 20.47 9.69
C LEU A 45 25.07 21.02 8.68
N LEU A 46 24.54 20.19 7.77
CA LEU A 46 23.49 20.59 6.82
C LEU A 46 22.19 20.98 7.54
N ALA A 47 21.85 20.24 8.59
CA ALA A 47 20.72 20.52 9.45
C ALA A 47 20.91 21.86 10.18
N HIS A 48 22.10 22.09 10.77
CA HIS A 48 22.45 23.31 11.48
C HIS A 48 22.51 24.55 10.60
N LEU A 49 23.05 24.42 9.37
CA LEU A 49 23.16 25.53 8.41
C LEU A 49 21.89 25.74 7.57
N ASP A 50 20.87 24.89 7.76
CA ASP A 50 19.63 24.86 6.98
C ASP A 50 19.86 24.81 5.45
N ILE A 51 20.90 24.08 5.03
CA ILE A 51 21.22 23.92 3.62
C ILE A 51 20.55 22.63 3.11
N PRO A 52 19.72 22.70 2.06
CA PRO A 52 18.95 21.55 1.60
C PRO A 52 19.81 20.46 0.92
N TRP A 53 20.95 20.84 0.35
CA TRP A 53 21.83 19.95 -0.41
C TRP A 53 23.30 20.30 -0.20
N SER A 54 24.17 19.30 -0.26
CA SER A 54 25.60 19.54 -0.42
C SER A 54 26.24 18.56 -1.37
N VAL A 55 27.38 18.99 -1.92
CA VAL A 55 28.23 18.15 -2.74
C VAL A 55 29.52 17.92 -1.97
N LEU A 56 29.85 16.66 -1.71
CA LEU A 56 31.14 16.25 -1.16
C LEU A 56 31.98 15.64 -2.27
N ALA A 57 33.24 16.03 -2.39
CA ALA A 57 34.16 15.44 -3.37
C ALA A 57 35.53 15.19 -2.73
N ASN A 58 36.16 14.07 -3.09
CA ASN A 58 37.54 13.74 -2.69
C ASN A 58 38.49 13.54 -3.88
N GLY A 59 38.07 13.98 -5.07
CA GLY A 59 38.84 13.89 -6.32
C GLY A 59 38.57 12.63 -7.16
N THR A 60 38.25 11.49 -6.54
CA THR A 60 37.87 10.25 -7.25
C THR A 60 36.38 9.94 -7.13
N GLN A 61 35.74 10.44 -6.09
CA GLN A 61 34.33 10.24 -5.78
C GLN A 61 33.66 11.59 -5.52
N LEU A 62 32.38 11.66 -5.90
CA LEU A 62 31.51 12.78 -5.61
C LEU A 62 30.20 12.26 -5.03
N ARG A 63 29.77 12.83 -3.90
CA ARG A 63 28.48 12.54 -3.25
C ARG A 63 27.57 13.76 -3.30
N LEU A 64 26.33 13.55 -3.72
CA LEU A 64 25.25 14.50 -3.57
C LEU A 64 24.45 14.10 -2.32
N LEU A 65 24.50 14.92 -1.28
CA LEU A 65 23.77 14.73 -0.03
C LEU A 65 22.52 15.60 -0.01
N ARG A 66 21.43 15.05 0.53
CA ARG A 66 20.20 15.78 0.85
C ARG A 66 20.08 15.86 2.36
N LYS A 67 19.62 17.00 2.88
CA LYS A 67 19.14 17.10 4.27
C LYS A 67 17.92 16.17 4.44
N ASP A 68 18.09 15.08 5.17
CA ASP A 68 17.02 14.15 5.53
C ASP A 68 16.66 14.33 7.03
N THR A 69 15.38 14.31 7.35
CA THR A 69 14.87 14.37 8.72
C THR A 69 14.72 12.99 9.37
N SER A 70 14.92 11.90 8.60
CA SER A 70 14.73 10.52 9.07
C SER A 70 15.91 9.93 9.85
N GLY A 71 17.02 10.66 9.97
CA GLY A 71 18.17 10.29 10.82
C GLY A 71 19.15 9.29 10.19
N GLU A 72 18.91 8.83 8.96
CA GLU A 72 19.89 8.08 8.17
C GLU A 72 20.36 8.87 6.95
N PRO A 73 21.68 8.99 6.75
CA PRO A 73 22.25 9.76 5.66
C PRO A 73 21.97 9.19 4.28
N ARG A 74 21.21 9.95 3.49
CA ARG A 74 20.89 9.62 2.10
C ARG A 74 21.74 10.43 1.14
N TYR A 75 22.57 9.73 0.37
CA TYR A 75 23.37 10.33 -0.67
C TYR A 75 23.39 9.49 -1.94
N LEU A 76 23.62 10.20 -3.05
CA LEU A 76 23.95 9.60 -4.33
C LEU A 76 25.45 9.71 -4.55
N GLN A 77 26.14 8.59 -4.80
CA GLN A 77 27.59 8.57 -5.00
C GLN A 77 27.94 8.26 -6.45
N PHE A 78 28.86 9.06 -7.00
CA PHE A 78 29.46 8.88 -8.30
C PHE A 78 30.94 8.56 -8.14
N HIS A 79 31.36 7.41 -8.65
CA HIS A 79 32.77 7.06 -8.78
C HIS A 79 33.31 7.66 -10.07
N VAL A 80 33.70 8.94 -10.02
CA VAL A 80 34.13 9.70 -11.21
C VAL A 80 35.31 9.02 -11.90
N GLU A 81 36.23 8.44 -11.13
CA GLU A 81 37.35 7.68 -11.68
C GLU A 81 36.89 6.47 -12.51
N THR A 82 35.97 5.66 -11.98
CA THR A 82 35.40 4.50 -12.68
C THR A 82 34.63 4.93 -13.94
N ILE A 83 33.77 5.94 -13.83
CA ILE A 83 32.98 6.46 -14.96
C ILE A 83 33.90 6.89 -16.11
N LEU A 84 35.01 7.56 -15.80
CA LEU A 84 35.96 8.02 -16.82
C LEU A 84 36.83 6.88 -17.35
N ALA A 85 37.29 5.97 -16.50
CA ALA A 85 38.17 4.86 -16.89
C ALA A 85 37.46 3.82 -17.76
N GLU A 86 36.18 3.57 -17.49
CA GLU A 86 35.34 2.63 -18.26
C GLU A 86 34.65 3.30 -19.47
N GLU A 87 34.82 4.61 -19.63
CA GLU A 87 34.10 5.43 -20.62
C GLU A 87 32.56 5.22 -20.56
N ASP A 88 32.02 5.07 -19.35
CA ASP A 88 30.60 4.84 -19.11
C ASP A 88 29.79 6.12 -19.40
N GLN A 89 29.33 6.23 -20.66
CA GLN A 89 28.58 7.38 -21.14
C GLN A 89 27.25 7.58 -20.41
N ASP A 90 26.58 6.48 -20.02
CA ASP A 90 25.28 6.55 -19.36
C ASP A 90 25.43 7.09 -17.94
N ALA A 91 26.38 6.55 -17.16
CA ALA A 91 26.68 7.04 -15.82
C ALA A 91 27.19 8.49 -15.84
N PHE A 92 28.03 8.84 -16.82
CA PHE A 92 28.47 10.23 -17.02
C PHE A 92 27.31 11.17 -17.33
N TRP A 93 26.32 10.73 -18.12
CA TRP A 93 25.18 11.57 -18.44
C TRP A 93 24.28 11.80 -17.22
N VAL A 94 24.04 10.76 -16.40
CA VAL A 94 23.33 10.92 -15.13
C VAL A 94 24.08 11.88 -14.20
N PHE A 95 25.40 11.71 -14.07
CA PHE A 95 26.28 12.62 -13.32
C PHE A 95 26.13 14.07 -13.80
N TYR A 96 26.27 14.32 -15.11
CA TYR A 96 26.23 15.67 -15.66
C TYR A 96 24.82 16.30 -15.56
N GLN A 97 23.74 15.54 -15.75
CA GLN A 97 22.38 16.09 -15.56
C GLN A 97 22.10 16.48 -14.11
N LEU A 98 22.54 15.67 -13.14
CA LEU A 98 22.21 15.90 -11.73
C LEU A 98 23.09 16.98 -11.10
N LEU A 99 24.32 17.18 -11.59
CA LEU A 99 25.30 18.07 -10.97
C LEU A 99 25.59 19.35 -11.76
N ARG A 100 24.99 19.54 -12.93
CA ARG A 100 25.07 20.82 -13.64
C ARG A 100 24.46 21.95 -12.82
N TRP A 101 25.04 23.14 -12.97
CA TRP A 101 24.60 24.37 -12.30
C TRP A 101 23.07 24.58 -12.33
N ALA A 102 22.45 24.43 -13.51
CA ALA A 102 21.01 24.61 -13.70
C ALA A 102 20.12 23.65 -12.89
N THR A 103 20.68 22.53 -12.43
CA THR A 103 19.96 21.50 -11.65
C THR A 103 20.03 21.76 -10.15
N LEU A 104 21.08 22.46 -9.70
CA LEU A 104 21.38 22.74 -8.29
C LEU A 104 20.92 24.13 -7.83
N THR A 105 20.78 25.09 -8.74
CA THR A 105 20.46 26.48 -8.40
C THR A 105 19.08 26.90 -8.90
N GLU A 106 18.46 27.82 -8.18
CA GLU A 106 17.25 28.50 -8.63
C GLU A 106 17.53 29.36 -9.87
N ARG A 107 16.57 29.42 -10.79
CA ARG A 107 16.71 30.19 -12.03
C ARG A 107 15.37 30.81 -12.40
N ASP A 108 15.37 32.10 -12.74
CA ASP A 108 14.17 32.83 -13.19
C ASP A 108 12.97 32.70 -12.23
N GLY A 109 13.25 32.68 -10.92
CA GLY A 109 12.24 32.50 -9.86
C GLY A 109 11.68 31.08 -9.74
N GLN A 110 12.23 30.11 -10.47
CA GLN A 110 11.88 28.69 -10.36
C GLN A 110 12.84 27.97 -9.41
N PRO A 111 12.33 27.06 -8.56
CA PRO A 111 13.17 26.22 -7.72
C PRO A 111 14.08 25.33 -8.58
N ALA A 112 15.23 24.96 -8.00
CA ALA A 112 16.19 24.05 -8.62
C ALA A 112 15.52 22.75 -9.11
N LEU A 113 16.00 22.18 -10.23
CA LEU A 113 15.39 20.99 -10.84
C LEU A 113 15.31 19.80 -9.87
N LEU A 114 16.34 19.58 -9.03
CA LEU A 114 16.31 18.54 -8.01
C LEU A 114 15.15 18.74 -7.03
N ARG A 115 14.98 19.97 -6.54
CA ARG A 115 13.89 20.31 -5.62
C ARG A 115 12.54 20.00 -6.26
N ARG A 116 12.35 20.38 -7.52
CA ARG A 116 11.12 20.08 -8.28
C ARG A 116 10.89 18.59 -8.48
N ALA A 117 11.95 17.83 -8.77
CA ALA A 117 11.87 16.39 -8.95
C ALA A 117 11.46 15.68 -7.66
N ILE A 118 11.98 16.14 -6.52
CA ILE A 118 11.60 15.62 -5.20
C ILE A 118 10.16 15.99 -4.85
N GLU A 119 9.78 17.25 -5.01
CA GLU A 119 8.40 17.69 -4.75
C GLU A 119 7.40 16.92 -5.63
N GLU A 120 7.73 16.63 -6.89
CA GLU A 120 6.91 15.79 -7.75
C GLU A 120 6.91 14.33 -7.31
N SER A 121 8.05 13.78 -6.86
CA SER A 121 8.15 12.43 -6.30
C SER A 121 7.28 12.27 -5.05
N ASP A 122 7.32 13.22 -4.13
CA ASP A 122 6.51 13.22 -2.90
C ASP A 122 5.01 13.33 -3.24
N ARG A 123 4.66 14.15 -4.25
CA ARG A 123 3.29 14.27 -4.75
C ARG A 123 2.80 12.98 -5.38
N ILE A 124 3.63 12.31 -6.18
CA ILE A 124 3.31 11.00 -6.78
C ILE A 124 3.13 9.97 -5.68
N GLY A 125 4.07 9.88 -4.72
CA GLY A 125 3.99 8.96 -3.58
C GLY A 125 2.72 9.15 -2.75
N THR A 126 2.31 10.40 -2.50
CA THR A 126 1.03 10.70 -1.83
C THR A 126 -0.18 10.24 -2.65
N GLY A 127 -0.13 10.42 -3.97
CA GLY A 127 -1.16 9.92 -4.89
C GLY A 127 -1.26 8.39 -4.90
N VAL A 128 -0.11 7.71 -4.93
CA VAL A 128 -0.02 6.24 -4.85
C VAL A 128 -0.55 5.76 -3.50
N SER A 129 -0.16 6.38 -2.40
CA SER A 129 -0.64 6.05 -1.05
C SER A 129 -2.17 6.11 -0.96
N LYS A 130 -2.77 7.20 -1.46
CA LYS A 130 -4.21 7.35 -1.50
C LYS A 130 -4.88 6.25 -2.34
N ALA A 131 -4.37 6.00 -3.55
CA ALA A 131 -4.92 4.99 -4.44
C ALA A 131 -4.75 3.56 -3.88
N LEU A 132 -3.66 3.30 -3.16
CA LEU A 132 -3.45 2.05 -2.42
C LEU A 132 -4.45 1.95 -1.27
N GLY A 133 -4.71 3.02 -0.52
CA GLY A 133 -5.74 3.03 0.52
C GLY A 133 -7.13 2.68 -0.02
N GLU A 134 -7.52 3.26 -1.14
CA GLU A 134 -8.78 2.90 -1.83
C GLU A 134 -8.79 1.43 -2.29
N SER A 135 -7.67 0.93 -2.81
CA SER A 135 -7.56 -0.46 -3.27
C SER A 135 -7.54 -1.46 -2.10
N ALA A 136 -6.90 -1.10 -0.99
CA ALA A 136 -6.86 -1.87 0.25
C ALA A 136 -8.25 -1.95 0.90
N HIS A 137 -9.05 -0.89 0.83
CA HIS A 137 -10.44 -0.91 1.29
C HIS A 137 -11.27 -1.94 0.50
N VAL A 138 -11.17 -1.93 -0.83
CA VAL A 138 -11.83 -2.91 -1.69
C VAL A 138 -11.32 -4.33 -1.40
N ALA A 139 -10.02 -4.48 -1.13
CA ALA A 139 -9.43 -5.75 -0.75
C ALA A 139 -9.97 -6.26 0.59
N LEU A 140 -10.16 -5.39 1.60
CA LEU A 140 -10.73 -5.76 2.90
C LEU A 140 -12.18 -6.20 2.77
N GLU A 141 -13.00 -5.43 2.04
CA GLU A 141 -14.39 -5.79 1.81
C GLU A 141 -14.49 -7.12 1.06
N THR A 142 -13.69 -7.29 0.01
CA THR A 142 -13.63 -8.55 -0.75
C THR A 142 -13.20 -9.70 0.14
N PHE A 143 -12.17 -9.52 0.96
CA PHE A 143 -11.72 -10.51 1.92
C PHE A 143 -12.86 -10.96 2.84
N LEU A 144 -13.52 -10.03 3.54
CA LEU A 144 -14.58 -10.36 4.49
C LEU A 144 -15.79 -11.00 3.81
N ARG A 145 -16.21 -10.45 2.67
CA ARG A 145 -17.34 -10.95 1.89
C ARG A 145 -17.10 -12.36 1.39
N GLU A 146 -15.94 -12.62 0.78
CA GLU A 146 -15.62 -13.94 0.24
C GLU A 146 -15.33 -14.95 1.35
N LEU A 147 -14.71 -14.54 2.46
CA LEU A 147 -14.53 -15.40 3.63
C LEU A 147 -15.89 -15.86 4.20
N TYR A 148 -16.88 -14.97 4.26
CA TYR A 148 -18.23 -15.31 4.72
C TYR A 148 -19.04 -16.14 3.71
N ARG A 149 -18.81 -15.94 2.41
CA ARG A 149 -19.48 -16.71 1.35
C ARG A 149 -18.94 -18.12 1.21
N ASP A 150 -17.65 -18.31 1.48
CA ASP A 150 -16.97 -19.60 1.35
C ASP A 150 -17.71 -20.70 2.12
N GLU A 151 -18.11 -21.76 1.41
CA GLU A 151 -18.93 -22.85 1.95
C GLU A 151 -18.26 -23.54 3.14
N ALA A 152 -16.92 -23.54 3.17
CA ALA A 152 -16.16 -24.14 4.25
C ALA A 152 -16.28 -23.38 5.57
N ASN A 153 -16.49 -22.06 5.51
CA ASN A 153 -16.57 -21.20 6.68
C ASN A 153 -18.00 -20.94 7.11
N GLN A 154 -18.97 -21.01 6.19
CA GLN A 154 -20.36 -20.61 6.43
C GLN A 154 -21.00 -21.21 7.71
N PRO A 155 -20.88 -22.52 8.01
CA PRO A 155 -21.50 -23.08 9.21
C PRO A 155 -20.99 -22.43 10.49
N PHE A 156 -19.67 -22.20 10.57
CA PHE A 156 -19.04 -21.56 11.72
C PHE A 156 -19.35 -20.07 11.80
N LEU A 157 -19.17 -19.34 10.69
CA LEU A 157 -19.35 -17.89 10.68
C LEU A 157 -20.80 -17.47 10.87
N ARG A 158 -21.79 -18.23 10.38
CA ARG A 158 -23.22 -17.92 10.62
C ARG A 158 -23.59 -18.01 12.10
N ASP A 159 -23.10 -19.03 12.79
CA ASP A 159 -23.32 -19.20 14.23
C ASP A 159 -22.61 -18.09 15.03
N LEU A 160 -21.34 -17.83 14.69
CA LEU A 160 -20.53 -16.83 15.35
C LEU A 160 -21.10 -15.42 15.19
N LEU A 161 -21.45 -15.02 13.96
CA LEU A 161 -21.93 -13.66 13.66
C LEU A 161 -23.37 -13.40 14.15
N GLY A 162 -24.07 -14.42 14.66
CA GLY A 162 -25.31 -14.24 15.41
C GLY A 162 -25.08 -13.64 16.81
N GLN A 163 -23.84 -13.65 17.30
CA GLN A 163 -23.48 -13.17 18.64
C GLN A 163 -23.05 -11.69 18.59
N PRO A 164 -23.40 -10.88 19.60
CA PRO A 164 -23.00 -9.47 19.66
C PRO A 164 -21.47 -9.29 19.63
N GLY A 165 -20.97 -8.32 18.86
CA GLY A 165 -19.55 -7.96 18.81
C GLY A 165 -18.68 -8.83 17.88
N GLN A 166 -19.17 -9.99 17.44
CA GLN A 166 -18.35 -10.92 16.65
C GLN A 166 -18.08 -10.44 15.22
N LEU A 167 -18.93 -9.58 14.67
CA LEU A 167 -18.69 -8.97 13.38
C LEU A 167 -17.54 -7.96 13.44
N GLU A 168 -17.48 -7.17 14.51
CA GLU A 168 -16.40 -6.24 14.80
C GLU A 168 -15.08 -6.98 15.08
N ASP A 169 -15.14 -8.11 15.78
CA ASP A 169 -13.98 -8.98 16.01
C ASP A 169 -13.46 -9.56 14.68
N LEU A 170 -14.35 -10.10 13.83
CA LEU A 170 -13.97 -10.60 12.50
C LEU A 170 -13.33 -9.50 11.63
N HIS A 171 -13.89 -8.29 11.67
CA HIS A 171 -13.32 -7.14 10.96
C HIS A 171 -11.93 -6.78 11.47
N ARG A 172 -11.73 -6.77 12.80
CA ARG A 172 -10.42 -6.53 13.41
C ARG A 172 -9.39 -7.57 12.96
N GLU A 173 -9.77 -8.84 12.92
CA GLU A 173 -8.89 -9.90 12.41
C GLU A 173 -8.62 -9.76 10.91
N GLY A 174 -9.60 -9.34 10.11
CA GLY A 174 -9.43 -9.03 8.69
C GLY A 174 -8.45 -7.87 8.45
N LEU A 175 -8.51 -6.82 9.28
CA LEU A 175 -7.54 -5.73 9.27
C LEU A 175 -6.13 -6.24 9.56
N LEU A 176 -5.95 -7.08 10.60
CA LEU A 176 -4.66 -7.69 10.91
C LEU A 176 -4.15 -8.53 9.74
N PHE A 177 -5.01 -9.30 9.07
CA PHE A 177 -4.64 -10.09 7.89
C PHE A 177 -4.11 -9.20 6.75
N LEU A 178 -4.81 -8.11 6.42
CA LEU A 178 -4.33 -7.15 5.41
C LEU A 178 -3.03 -6.48 5.83
N TYR A 179 -2.91 -6.06 7.09
CA TYR A 179 -1.68 -5.46 7.61
C TYR A 179 -0.48 -6.39 7.51
N ARG A 180 -0.67 -7.70 7.74
CA ARG A 180 0.38 -8.72 7.52
C ARG A 180 0.83 -8.75 6.06
N ILE A 181 -0.10 -8.73 5.10
CA ILE A 181 0.23 -8.72 3.67
C ILE A 181 0.98 -7.44 3.28
N LEU A 182 0.46 -6.28 3.69
CA LEU A 182 1.09 -4.98 3.44
C LEU A 182 2.48 -4.90 4.05
N PHE A 183 2.65 -5.44 5.27
CA PHE A 183 3.95 -5.55 5.92
C PHE A 183 4.91 -6.42 5.11
N VAL A 184 4.48 -7.58 4.62
CA VAL A 184 5.34 -8.45 3.80
C VAL A 184 5.76 -7.74 2.52
N TYR A 185 4.83 -7.13 1.77
CA TYR A 185 5.19 -6.37 0.56
C TYR A 185 6.21 -5.28 0.87
N PHE A 186 6.04 -4.56 1.98
CA PHE A 186 6.99 -3.55 2.43
C PHE A 186 8.35 -4.16 2.80
N ALA A 187 8.38 -5.20 3.62
CA ALA A 187 9.60 -5.86 4.08
C ALA A 187 10.41 -6.48 2.93
N GLU A 188 9.74 -7.15 1.99
CA GLU A 188 10.37 -7.68 0.76
C GLU A 188 10.95 -6.55 -0.09
N SER A 189 10.20 -5.47 -0.32
CA SER A 189 10.67 -4.32 -1.12
C SER A 189 11.90 -3.62 -0.52
N ARG A 190 12.08 -3.72 0.81
CA ARG A 190 13.21 -3.18 1.57
C ARG A 190 14.33 -4.20 1.79
N ARG A 191 14.26 -5.39 1.19
CA ARG A 191 15.24 -6.48 1.36
C ARG A 191 15.43 -6.90 2.83
N LEU A 192 14.40 -6.73 3.65
CA LEU A 192 14.38 -7.22 5.04
C LEU A 192 14.07 -8.72 5.10
N LEU A 193 13.49 -9.26 4.03
CA LEU A 193 13.24 -10.69 3.82
C LEU A 193 14.15 -11.22 2.70
N PRO A 194 14.56 -12.50 2.74
CA PRO A 194 15.66 -13.04 1.94
C PRO A 194 15.22 -13.35 0.50
N LEU A 195 14.91 -12.32 -0.28
CA LEU A 195 14.54 -12.46 -1.71
C LEU A 195 15.64 -13.08 -2.58
N ASP A 196 16.90 -13.01 -2.15
CA ASP A 196 18.02 -13.63 -2.87
C ASP A 196 18.16 -15.13 -2.58
N ASN A 197 17.37 -15.67 -1.63
CA ASN A 197 17.30 -17.10 -1.39
C ASN A 197 16.17 -17.73 -2.23
N GLU A 198 16.53 -18.68 -3.07
CA GLU A 198 15.62 -19.35 -4.02
C GLU A 198 14.45 -20.05 -3.32
N ILE A 199 14.70 -20.74 -2.20
CA ILE A 199 13.65 -21.46 -1.46
C ILE A 199 12.60 -20.48 -0.93
N TYR A 200 13.04 -19.37 -0.33
CA TYR A 200 12.12 -18.33 0.14
C TYR A 200 11.36 -17.70 -1.04
N PHE A 201 12.08 -17.34 -2.10
CA PHE A 201 11.50 -16.68 -3.27
C PHE A 201 10.41 -17.54 -3.92
N GLU A 202 10.67 -18.82 -4.15
CA GLU A 202 9.72 -19.70 -4.84
C GLU A 202 8.56 -20.16 -3.94
N SER A 203 8.82 -20.38 -2.65
CA SER A 203 7.83 -21.02 -1.75
C SER A 203 6.95 -20.03 -1.00
N TYR A 204 7.47 -18.83 -0.71
CA TYR A 204 6.82 -17.90 0.21
C TYR A 204 6.69 -16.48 -0.32
N SER A 205 7.56 -16.04 -1.24
CA SER A 205 7.62 -14.62 -1.58
C SER A 205 6.37 -14.11 -2.28
N LEU A 206 5.80 -13.03 -1.76
CA LEU A 206 4.67 -12.36 -2.42
C LEU A 206 5.12 -11.68 -3.71
N GLU A 207 6.34 -11.14 -3.74
CA GLU A 207 6.94 -10.57 -4.93
C GLU A 207 6.97 -11.57 -6.10
N ALA A 208 7.27 -12.86 -5.84
CA ALA A 208 7.23 -13.92 -6.84
C ALA A 208 5.80 -14.24 -7.33
N TRP A 209 4.79 -14.05 -6.47
CA TRP A 209 3.39 -14.25 -6.85
C TRP A 209 2.82 -13.11 -7.69
N ARG A 210 3.33 -11.87 -7.56
CA ARG A 210 2.72 -10.67 -8.19
C ARG A 210 2.49 -10.80 -9.69
N ASP A 211 3.43 -11.39 -10.41
CA ASP A 211 3.29 -11.56 -11.86
C ASP A 211 2.22 -12.61 -12.19
N LYS A 212 2.14 -13.69 -11.40
CA LYS A 212 1.11 -14.73 -11.53
C LYS A 212 -0.27 -14.20 -11.22
N LEU A 213 -0.40 -13.23 -10.30
CA LEU A 213 -1.69 -12.63 -9.94
C LEU A 213 -2.40 -12.03 -11.15
N TYR A 214 -1.72 -11.64 -12.24
CA TYR A 214 -2.40 -11.11 -13.43
C TYR A 214 -3.21 -12.19 -14.18
N ASP A 215 -2.79 -13.45 -14.13
CA ASP A 215 -3.50 -14.55 -14.77
C ASP A 215 -4.54 -15.16 -13.82
N ARG A 216 -5.81 -14.83 -14.06
CA ARG A 216 -6.94 -15.34 -13.26
C ARG A 216 -7.13 -16.85 -13.38
N HIS A 217 -6.67 -17.47 -14.47
CA HIS A 217 -6.90 -18.90 -14.70
C HIS A 217 -6.06 -19.81 -13.80
N LEU A 218 -5.02 -19.26 -13.16
CA LEU A 218 -4.17 -19.98 -12.22
C LEU A 218 -4.81 -20.18 -10.83
N PHE A 219 -5.95 -19.54 -10.55
CA PHE A 219 -6.55 -19.51 -9.21
C PHE A 219 -7.99 -19.99 -9.26
N HIS A 220 -8.24 -21.21 -8.80
CA HIS A 220 -9.57 -21.81 -8.84
C HIS A 220 -10.31 -21.61 -7.50
N PRO A 221 -11.64 -21.38 -7.50
CA PRO A 221 -12.42 -21.21 -6.27
C PRO A 221 -12.54 -22.46 -5.39
N SER A 222 -12.07 -23.62 -5.87
CA SER A 222 -12.04 -24.87 -5.10
C SER A 222 -10.70 -25.13 -4.40
N ASP A 223 -9.66 -24.36 -4.75
CA ASP A 223 -8.32 -24.51 -4.20
C ASP A 223 -8.11 -23.55 -3.03
N TYR A 224 -7.26 -23.96 -2.09
CA TYR A 224 -6.91 -23.21 -0.88
C TYR A 224 -5.39 -23.20 -0.64
N TYR A 225 -4.61 -23.44 -1.68
CA TYR A 225 -3.17 -23.60 -1.58
C TYR A 225 -2.52 -22.29 -1.12
N LEU A 226 -2.92 -21.16 -1.70
CA LEU A 226 -2.34 -19.86 -1.41
C LEU A 226 -2.64 -19.41 0.02
N TRP A 227 -3.81 -19.80 0.57
CA TRP A 227 -4.13 -19.59 1.98
C TRP A 227 -3.15 -20.32 2.90
N GLY A 228 -2.82 -21.57 2.58
CA GLY A 228 -1.83 -22.37 3.30
C GLY A 228 -0.42 -21.77 3.20
N VAL A 229 -0.02 -21.31 2.01
CA VAL A 229 1.26 -20.62 1.78
C VAL A 229 1.37 -19.37 2.66
N LEU A 230 0.35 -18.52 2.70
CA LEU A 230 0.33 -17.32 3.55
C LEU A 230 0.39 -17.68 5.03
N ALA A 231 -0.37 -18.68 5.48
CA ALA A 231 -0.32 -19.12 6.87
C ALA A 231 1.08 -19.62 7.27
N GLY A 232 1.76 -20.32 6.35
CA GLY A 232 3.16 -20.73 6.49
C GLY A 232 4.12 -19.54 6.57
N LEU A 233 4.01 -18.58 5.64
CA LEU A 233 4.80 -17.36 5.62
C LEU A 233 4.63 -16.54 6.91
N PHE A 234 3.39 -16.35 7.37
CA PHE A 234 3.12 -15.60 8.60
C PHE A 234 3.74 -16.29 9.82
N SER A 235 3.65 -17.62 9.89
CA SER A 235 4.29 -18.40 10.95
C SER A 235 5.82 -18.29 10.90
N LEU A 236 6.40 -18.30 9.70
CA LEU A 236 7.83 -18.18 9.46
C LEU A 236 8.35 -16.81 9.92
N ILE A 237 7.62 -15.74 9.61
CA ILE A 237 7.94 -14.37 10.02
C ILE A 237 7.75 -14.19 11.54
N GLU A 238 6.70 -14.75 12.12
CA GLU A 238 6.44 -14.69 13.56
C GLU A 238 7.56 -15.35 14.35
N SER A 239 7.86 -16.62 14.04
CA SER A 239 8.84 -17.41 14.78
C SER A 239 10.28 -17.04 14.45
N GLY A 240 10.50 -16.42 13.28
CA GLY A 240 11.80 -16.32 12.67
C GLY A 240 12.32 -17.67 12.18
N PHE A 241 13.43 -17.63 11.44
CA PHE A 241 14.14 -18.82 10.99
C PHE A 241 15.62 -18.51 10.88
N ASP A 242 16.46 -19.33 11.51
CA ASP A 242 17.90 -19.16 11.48
C ASP A 242 18.55 -20.48 11.07
N SER A 243 19.16 -20.47 9.90
CA SER A 243 19.90 -21.58 9.31
C SER A 243 21.15 -21.04 8.63
N LYS A 244 22.05 -21.93 8.19
CA LYS A 244 23.26 -21.51 7.45
C LYS A 244 22.95 -20.82 6.13
N GLU A 245 21.80 -21.09 5.52
CA GLU A 245 21.45 -20.65 4.17
C GLU A 245 20.38 -19.55 4.15
N ILE A 246 19.54 -19.49 5.19
CA ILE A 246 18.42 -18.56 5.30
C ILE A 246 18.39 -17.99 6.71
N LYS A 247 18.30 -16.66 6.79
CA LYS A 247 18.07 -15.93 8.04
C LYS A 247 16.86 -15.01 7.87
N ILE A 248 15.84 -15.27 8.67
CA ILE A 248 14.63 -14.46 8.79
C ILE A 248 14.53 -14.05 10.27
N PRO A 249 14.68 -12.77 10.59
CA PRO A 249 14.53 -12.33 11.98
C PRO A 249 13.07 -12.52 12.44
N PRO A 250 12.84 -12.90 13.70
CA PRO A 250 11.49 -12.98 14.24
C PRO A 250 10.89 -11.59 14.37
N TYR A 251 9.66 -11.42 13.88
CA TYR A 251 8.91 -10.18 14.02
C TYR A 251 7.87 -10.28 15.14
N ASN A 252 8.37 -10.23 16.38
CA ASN A 252 7.60 -10.44 17.62
C ASN A 252 6.71 -9.24 18.05
N GLY A 253 6.27 -8.40 17.12
CA GLY A 253 5.42 -7.23 17.40
C GLY A 253 3.94 -7.56 17.66
N GLY A 254 3.58 -8.84 17.76
CA GLY A 254 2.20 -9.31 17.88
C GLY A 254 1.37 -9.21 16.59
N LEU A 255 1.84 -8.51 15.55
CA LEU A 255 1.12 -8.42 14.27
C LEU A 255 0.87 -9.80 13.66
N PHE A 256 1.88 -10.68 13.67
CA PHE A 256 1.79 -12.03 13.11
C PHE A 256 1.25 -13.08 14.10
N SER A 257 0.94 -12.69 15.34
CA SER A 257 0.49 -13.62 16.37
C SER A 257 -0.85 -14.28 16.02
N ARG A 258 -0.87 -15.61 16.07
CA ARG A 258 -2.06 -16.42 15.79
C ARG A 258 -3.14 -16.21 16.84
N GLU A 259 -2.76 -15.92 18.08
CA GLU A 259 -3.66 -15.65 19.21
C GLU A 259 -4.49 -14.38 18.98
N ARG A 260 -4.03 -13.47 18.12
CA ARG A 260 -4.78 -12.26 17.75
C ARG A 260 -5.77 -12.48 16.61
N THR A 261 -5.74 -13.64 15.97
CA THR A 261 -6.68 -13.99 14.89
C THR A 261 -7.36 -15.35 15.11
N PRO A 262 -8.06 -15.57 16.25
CA PRO A 262 -8.69 -16.84 16.58
C PRO A 262 -9.85 -17.22 15.64
N ILE A 263 -10.60 -16.26 15.09
CA ILE A 263 -11.67 -16.53 14.12
C ILE A 263 -11.05 -16.99 12.81
N LEU A 264 -10.07 -16.26 12.27
CA LEU A 264 -9.40 -16.61 11.02
C LEU A 264 -8.61 -17.91 11.11
N GLY A 265 -8.09 -18.26 12.30
CA GLY A 265 -7.45 -19.55 12.55
C GLY A 265 -8.36 -20.77 12.32
N ARG A 266 -9.68 -20.56 12.24
CA ARG A 266 -10.70 -21.58 11.95
C ARG A 266 -11.29 -21.47 10.55
N CYS A 267 -10.86 -20.49 9.77
CA CYS A 267 -11.38 -20.23 8.44
C CYS A 267 -10.32 -20.51 7.35
N ARG A 268 -10.79 -20.56 6.11
CA ARG A 268 -9.95 -20.59 4.92
C ARG A 268 -10.54 -19.76 3.80
N LEU A 269 -9.71 -19.20 2.94
CA LEU A 269 -10.16 -18.42 1.79
C LEU A 269 -9.67 -19.11 0.52
N ASN A 270 -10.57 -19.32 -0.44
CA ASN A 270 -10.20 -19.93 -1.71
C ASN A 270 -9.21 -19.06 -2.52
N ASP A 271 -8.46 -19.71 -3.39
CA ASP A 271 -7.34 -19.10 -4.11
C ASP A 271 -7.78 -17.98 -5.05
N GLN A 272 -8.98 -18.09 -5.66
CA GLN A 272 -9.53 -17.03 -6.50
C GLN A 272 -9.77 -15.74 -5.70
N ALA A 273 -10.47 -15.84 -4.58
CA ALA A 273 -10.76 -14.71 -3.71
C ALA A 273 -9.48 -14.14 -3.09
N LEU A 274 -8.56 -15.00 -2.64
CA LEU A 274 -7.29 -14.57 -2.08
C LEU A 274 -6.41 -13.87 -3.12
N ARG A 275 -6.41 -14.33 -4.37
CA ARG A 275 -5.75 -13.64 -5.47
C ARG A 275 -6.31 -12.23 -5.66
N ASP A 276 -7.63 -12.04 -5.61
CA ASP A 276 -8.22 -10.72 -5.76
C ASP A 276 -7.81 -9.76 -4.63
N VAL A 277 -7.71 -10.27 -3.39
CA VAL A 277 -7.18 -9.53 -2.25
C VAL A 277 -5.70 -9.16 -2.47
N LEU A 278 -4.84 -10.13 -2.78
CA LEU A 278 -3.42 -9.88 -3.02
C LEU A 278 -3.19 -8.94 -4.20
N PHE A 279 -3.97 -9.08 -5.27
CA PHE A 279 -3.88 -8.24 -6.46
C PHE A 279 -4.26 -6.79 -6.12
N GLY A 280 -5.34 -6.59 -5.36
CA GLY A 280 -5.80 -5.29 -4.89
C GLY A 280 -4.81 -4.59 -3.95
N LEU A 281 -3.98 -5.35 -3.23
CA LEU A 281 -2.89 -4.80 -2.43
C LEU A 281 -1.59 -4.62 -3.25
N SER A 282 -1.40 -5.38 -4.32
CA SER A 282 -0.22 -5.29 -5.17
C SER A 282 -0.28 -4.16 -6.21
N THR A 283 -1.48 -3.66 -6.51
CA THR A 283 -1.72 -2.67 -7.56
C THR A 283 -2.53 -1.49 -7.04
N ALA A 284 -2.32 -0.32 -7.64
CA ALA A 284 -3.12 0.87 -7.38
C ALA A 284 -3.53 1.50 -8.71
N LYS A 285 -4.74 2.04 -8.76
CA LYS A 285 -5.23 2.77 -9.94
C LYS A 285 -4.73 4.21 -9.89
N VAL A 286 -3.61 4.46 -10.56
CA VAL A 286 -2.99 5.79 -10.61
C VAL A 286 -3.22 6.39 -11.98
N GLY A 287 -3.89 7.55 -12.05
CA GLY A 287 -4.18 8.23 -13.31
C GLY A 287 -4.88 9.57 -13.11
N ARG A 288 -4.57 10.56 -13.95
CA ARG A 288 -5.17 11.91 -13.85
C ARG A 288 -6.64 11.94 -14.26
N THR A 289 -7.08 11.00 -15.08
CA THR A 289 -8.47 10.87 -15.54
C THR A 289 -8.97 9.44 -15.32
N LYS A 290 -10.29 9.23 -15.20
CA LYS A 290 -10.90 7.88 -15.08
C LYS A 290 -10.57 6.95 -16.26
N ARG A 291 -10.25 7.48 -17.45
CA ARG A 291 -9.85 6.69 -18.62
C ARG A 291 -8.37 6.28 -18.60
N ASP A 292 -7.52 7.03 -17.88
CA ASP A 292 -6.08 6.76 -17.77
C ASP A 292 -5.72 5.94 -16.53
N GLN A 293 -6.69 5.65 -15.65
CA GLN A 293 -6.49 4.82 -14.47
C GLN A 293 -6.29 3.35 -14.86
N LYS A 294 -5.06 2.99 -15.22
CA LYS A 294 -4.63 1.59 -15.27
C LYS A 294 -4.22 1.15 -13.87
N ALA A 295 -4.53 -0.10 -13.53
CA ALA A 295 -3.98 -0.71 -12.33
C ALA A 295 -2.49 -0.94 -12.58
N ASP A 296 -1.65 -0.21 -11.85
CA ASP A 296 -0.20 -0.32 -11.95
C ASP A 296 0.39 -0.88 -10.67
N ARG A 297 1.55 -1.51 -10.78
CA ARG A 297 2.25 -2.17 -9.66
C ARG A 297 2.67 -1.11 -8.64
N VAL A 298 2.30 -1.31 -7.38
CA VAL A 298 2.73 -0.42 -6.30
C VAL A 298 4.20 -0.68 -5.97
N SER A 299 5.02 0.37 -6.04
CA SER A 299 6.41 0.35 -5.56
C SER A 299 6.45 0.59 -4.04
N TYR A 300 6.34 -0.48 -3.26
CA TYR A 300 6.40 -0.41 -1.78
C TYR A 300 7.74 0.13 -1.26
N ARG A 301 8.80 0.08 -2.08
CA ARG A 301 10.11 0.65 -1.76
C ARG A 301 10.07 2.18 -1.70
N GLU A 302 9.28 2.80 -2.57
CA GLU A 302 9.11 4.26 -2.66
C GLU A 302 8.11 4.81 -1.63
N LEU A 303 7.28 3.95 -1.04
CA LEU A 303 6.38 4.36 0.02
C LEU A 303 7.15 4.64 1.31
N GLY A 304 6.96 5.85 1.83
CA GLY A 304 7.43 6.26 3.15
C GLY A 304 6.59 5.64 4.27
N VAL A 305 7.14 5.65 5.50
CA VAL A 305 6.44 5.13 6.69
C VAL A 305 5.14 5.90 6.95
N GLU A 306 5.13 7.22 6.80
CA GLU A 306 3.94 8.05 6.95
C GLU A 306 2.86 7.72 5.90
N GLN A 307 3.26 7.47 4.66
CA GLN A 307 2.35 7.10 3.59
C GLN A 307 1.72 5.73 3.88
N LEU A 308 2.52 4.74 4.26
CA LEU A 308 1.98 3.43 4.67
C LEU A 308 1.08 3.54 5.92
N GLY A 309 1.44 4.41 6.87
CA GLY A 309 0.61 4.74 8.03
C GLY A 309 -0.76 5.30 7.62
N SER A 310 -0.81 6.21 6.65
CA SER A 310 -2.07 6.77 6.14
C SER A 310 -2.98 5.72 5.50
N VAL A 311 -2.40 4.68 4.88
CA VAL A 311 -3.16 3.53 4.35
C VAL A 311 -3.77 2.73 5.51
N TYR A 312 -3.01 2.48 6.57
CA TYR A 312 -3.52 1.77 7.74
C TYR A 312 -4.63 2.53 8.45
N GLU A 313 -4.46 3.83 8.65
CA GLU A 313 -5.45 4.70 9.27
C GLU A 313 -6.74 4.76 8.45
N GLY A 314 -6.63 4.91 7.12
CA GLY A 314 -7.79 4.94 6.24
C GLY A 314 -8.64 3.66 6.29
N LEU A 315 -8.03 2.50 6.56
CA LEU A 315 -8.77 1.25 6.72
C LEU A 315 -9.59 1.20 8.03
N LEU A 316 -9.22 1.97 9.06
CA LEU A 316 -9.93 2.02 10.33
C LEU A 316 -11.20 2.89 10.28
N GLU A 317 -11.37 3.70 9.24
CA GLU A 317 -12.53 4.60 9.08
C GLU A 317 -13.83 3.86 8.72
N PHE A 318 -13.79 2.53 8.55
CA PHE A 318 -14.91 1.73 8.09
C PHE A 318 -15.38 0.74 9.15
N GLU A 319 -16.70 0.58 9.22
CA GLU A 319 -17.36 -0.42 10.06
C GLU A 319 -17.91 -1.56 9.22
N PRO A 320 -17.76 -2.81 9.68
CA PRO A 320 -18.37 -3.96 9.02
C PRO A 320 -19.88 -3.97 9.25
N LYS A 321 -20.64 -4.32 8.21
CA LYS A 321 -22.09 -4.53 8.31
C LYS A 321 -22.52 -5.75 7.54
N LEU A 322 -23.51 -6.45 8.06
CA LEU A 322 -24.22 -7.51 7.35
C LEU A 322 -25.56 -6.94 6.84
N ALA A 323 -25.77 -6.98 5.53
CA ALA A 323 -26.99 -6.45 4.92
C ALA A 323 -28.23 -7.26 5.38
N SER A 324 -29.08 -6.64 6.21
CA SER A 324 -30.33 -7.26 6.67
C SER A 324 -31.43 -7.26 5.61
N GLU A 325 -31.32 -6.36 4.64
CA GLU A 325 -32.19 -6.19 3.48
C GLU A 325 -31.34 -5.74 2.29
N GLU A 326 -31.95 -5.56 1.11
CA GLU A 326 -31.22 -5.01 -0.04
C GLU A 326 -30.83 -3.56 0.21
N MET A 327 -29.54 -3.25 0.08
CA MET A 327 -28.99 -1.92 0.29
C MET A 327 -28.50 -1.32 -1.03
N VAL A 328 -28.39 0.00 -1.09
CA VAL A 328 -27.89 0.75 -2.25
C VAL A 328 -26.79 1.71 -1.82
N ILE A 329 -25.75 1.81 -2.64
CA ILE A 329 -24.65 2.76 -2.45
C ILE A 329 -25.01 4.06 -3.16
N VAL A 330 -25.20 5.12 -2.38
CA VAL A 330 -25.58 6.44 -2.84
C VAL A 330 -24.39 7.40 -2.70
N PRO A 331 -23.91 8.01 -3.80
CA PRO A 331 -22.94 9.09 -3.71
C PRO A 331 -23.61 10.38 -3.21
N ILE A 332 -23.18 10.87 -2.06
CA ILE A 332 -23.66 12.11 -1.45
C ILE A 332 -22.63 13.21 -1.66
N GLY A 333 -23.04 14.32 -2.27
CA GLY A 333 -22.19 15.47 -2.57
C GLY A 333 -21.96 15.67 -4.07
N SER A 334 -21.06 16.58 -4.44
CA SER A 334 -20.75 16.89 -5.84
C SER A 334 -19.26 17.01 -6.09
N GLY A 335 -18.80 16.48 -7.24
CA GLY A 335 -17.41 16.56 -7.67
C GLY A 335 -16.47 15.74 -6.77
N LYS A 336 -15.26 16.26 -6.54
CA LYS A 336 -14.20 15.58 -5.75
C LYS A 336 -14.52 15.38 -4.25
N LYS A 337 -15.67 15.88 -3.77
CA LYS A 337 -16.13 15.76 -2.37
C LYS A 337 -17.29 14.79 -2.19
N ALA A 338 -17.69 14.07 -3.24
CA ALA A 338 -18.74 13.07 -3.10
C ALA A 338 -18.26 11.90 -2.22
N SER A 339 -19.02 11.55 -1.20
CA SER A 339 -18.79 10.37 -0.36
C SER A 339 -19.85 9.30 -0.62
N ALA A 340 -19.45 8.04 -0.65
CA ALA A 340 -20.38 6.93 -0.79
C ALA A 340 -21.05 6.64 0.57
N GLN A 341 -22.37 6.58 0.61
CA GLN A 341 -23.14 6.18 1.78
C GLN A 341 -24.12 5.07 1.43
N VAL A 342 -24.34 4.14 2.36
CA VAL A 342 -25.16 2.95 2.13
C VAL A 342 -26.52 3.10 2.83
N PHE A 343 -27.61 2.92 2.07
CA PHE A 343 -28.99 3.02 2.58
C PHE A 343 -29.79 1.77 2.21
N PRO A 344 -30.83 1.41 3.00
CA PRO A 344 -31.82 0.44 2.55
C PRO A 344 -32.47 0.89 1.23
N ARG A 345 -32.66 -0.03 0.27
CA ARG A 345 -33.27 0.32 -1.03
C ARG A 345 -34.65 0.95 -0.89
N ARG A 346 -35.43 0.52 0.10
CA ARG A 346 -36.76 1.10 0.41
C ARG A 346 -36.74 2.58 0.80
N GLU A 347 -35.58 3.12 1.18
CA GLU A 347 -35.41 4.53 1.52
C GLU A 347 -35.01 5.38 0.32
N LEU A 348 -34.71 4.77 -0.84
CA LEU A 348 -34.24 5.47 -2.03
C LEU A 348 -35.26 6.50 -2.53
N ASP A 349 -36.55 6.18 -2.53
CA ASP A 349 -37.63 7.10 -2.94
C ASP A 349 -37.69 8.36 -2.08
N ARG A 350 -37.30 8.27 -0.81
CA ARG A 350 -37.23 9.43 0.09
C ARG A 350 -36.01 10.31 -0.21
N LEU A 351 -34.93 9.70 -0.71
CA LEU A 351 -33.68 10.37 -1.05
C LEU A 351 -33.70 10.97 -2.47
N GLN A 352 -34.53 10.43 -3.38
CA GLN A 352 -34.61 10.83 -4.80
C GLN A 352 -34.73 12.34 -5.02
N LYS A 353 -35.39 13.08 -4.12
CA LYS A 353 -35.53 14.54 -4.21
C LYS A 353 -34.18 15.30 -4.19
N ASN A 354 -33.11 14.67 -3.69
CA ASN A 354 -31.78 15.27 -3.53
C ASN A 354 -30.67 14.50 -4.28
N LEU A 355 -31.00 13.41 -4.97
CA LEU A 355 -30.04 12.61 -5.72
C LEU A 355 -29.75 13.27 -7.07
N LYS A 356 -28.46 13.46 -7.38
CA LYS A 356 -27.99 13.91 -8.70
C LYS A 356 -27.60 12.75 -9.63
N VAL A 357 -27.87 11.51 -9.21
CA VAL A 357 -27.52 10.27 -9.92
C VAL A 357 -28.80 9.50 -10.22
N ASP A 358 -28.84 8.90 -11.41
CA ASP A 358 -29.92 8.03 -11.84
C ASP A 358 -30.07 6.85 -10.87
N PRO A 359 -31.24 6.67 -10.23
CA PRO A 359 -31.52 5.55 -9.32
C PRO A 359 -31.24 4.17 -9.92
N GLU A 360 -31.35 4.00 -11.24
CA GLU A 360 -31.12 2.72 -11.92
C GLU A 360 -29.63 2.35 -12.04
N ASN A 361 -28.72 3.32 -11.90
CA ASN A 361 -27.28 3.12 -12.00
C ASN A 361 -26.57 3.02 -10.63
N LEU A 362 -27.33 2.90 -9.54
CA LEU A 362 -26.76 2.73 -8.22
C LEU A 362 -26.30 1.29 -8.00
N GLU A 363 -25.14 1.14 -7.35
CA GLU A 363 -24.63 -0.15 -6.96
C GLU A 363 -25.49 -0.74 -5.83
N VAL A 364 -25.87 -2.01 -5.98
CA VAL A 364 -26.79 -2.72 -5.07
C VAL A 364 -26.01 -3.75 -4.27
N ILE A 365 -26.26 -3.79 -2.97
CA ILE A 365 -25.73 -4.79 -2.04
C ILE A 365 -26.89 -5.73 -1.67
N PRO A 366 -26.87 -7.00 -2.11
CA PRO A 366 -27.92 -7.95 -1.78
C PRO A 366 -27.99 -8.26 -0.29
N GLN A 367 -29.19 -8.62 0.18
CA GLN A 367 -29.39 -9.13 1.54
C GLN A 367 -28.42 -10.31 1.83
N GLY A 368 -27.90 -10.34 3.06
CA GLY A 368 -26.95 -11.35 3.52
C GLY A 368 -25.51 -11.12 3.04
N THR A 369 -25.22 -9.99 2.39
CA THR A 369 -23.86 -9.63 1.97
C THR A 369 -23.15 -8.82 3.07
N LEU A 370 -21.91 -9.19 3.38
CA LEU A 370 -21.02 -8.36 4.19
C LEU A 370 -20.48 -7.20 3.35
N TYR A 371 -20.50 -6.01 3.93
CA TYR A 371 -20.00 -4.79 3.30
C TYR A 371 -19.38 -3.87 4.34
N LEU A 372 -18.56 -2.92 3.88
CA LEU A 372 -17.97 -1.90 4.73
C LEU A 372 -18.71 -0.58 4.56
N ALA A 373 -18.96 0.12 5.66
CA ALA A 373 -19.60 1.44 5.65
C ALA A 373 -18.70 2.46 6.36
N ALA A 374 -18.52 3.63 5.75
CA ALA A 374 -17.75 4.71 6.37
C ALA A 374 -18.40 5.18 7.67
N TRP A 375 -17.56 5.45 8.68
CA TRP A 375 -17.98 6.00 9.96
C TRP A 375 -18.58 7.40 9.76
N GLY A 376 -19.89 7.54 10.00
CA GLY A 376 -20.59 8.83 9.85
C GLY A 376 -21.99 8.78 9.20
N GLY A 377 -22.45 7.62 8.73
CA GLY A 377 -23.81 7.48 8.16
C GLY A 377 -24.96 7.48 9.18
N ARG A 378 -24.69 7.29 10.49
CA ARG A 378 -25.72 7.45 11.53
C ARG A 378 -25.86 8.92 11.92
N ARG A 379 -26.68 9.67 11.18
CA ARG A 379 -27.51 10.65 11.88
C ARG A 379 -28.45 9.83 12.76
N LYS A 380 -28.26 9.90 14.09
CA LYS A 380 -29.25 9.52 15.09
C LYS A 380 -30.61 9.99 14.57
N GLY A 381 -31.45 9.06 14.13
CA GLY A 381 -32.85 9.35 13.90
C GLY A 381 -33.39 9.83 15.23
N ARG A 382 -33.66 11.13 15.32
CA ARG A 382 -34.32 11.74 16.47
C ARG A 382 -35.78 11.27 16.42
N GLY A 383 -36.00 10.01 16.81
CA GLY A 383 -37.30 9.52 17.20
C GLY A 383 -37.67 10.25 18.48
N LYS A 384 -38.69 11.11 18.42
CA LYS A 384 -39.43 11.52 19.60
C LYS A 384 -39.92 10.26 20.31
N ALA A 385 -39.27 9.86 21.39
CA ALA A 385 -39.95 9.16 22.46
C ALA A 385 -40.54 10.26 23.35
N ALA A 386 -41.87 10.34 23.36
CA ALA A 386 -42.60 11.13 24.33
C ALA A 386 -42.57 10.39 25.67
N ASP A 387 -42.28 11.17 26.70
CA ASP A 387 -42.75 11.11 28.08
C ASP A 387 -42.50 9.87 28.96
N GLY A 388 -41.86 10.18 30.09
CA GLY A 388 -42.17 9.59 31.40
C GLY A 388 -41.23 8.48 31.85
N GLU A 389 -40.23 8.84 32.69
CA GLU A 389 -40.17 8.36 34.08
C GLU A 389 -38.83 8.78 34.73
N GLU A 390 -38.98 9.71 35.68
CA GLU A 390 -38.26 9.91 36.95
C GLU A 390 -36.75 9.59 37.04
N GLU A 391 -35.96 10.65 37.14
CA GLU A 391 -34.64 10.64 37.76
C GLU A 391 -34.75 10.24 39.25
N PRO A 392 -33.95 9.29 39.76
CA PRO A 392 -33.75 9.19 41.19
C PRO A 392 -32.70 10.21 41.61
N THR A 393 -33.13 11.13 42.47
CA THR A 393 -32.28 12.02 43.26
C THR A 393 -31.34 11.21 44.15
N ASP A 394 -30.04 11.45 44.02
CA ASP A 394 -29.01 10.93 44.91
C ASP A 394 -28.82 11.90 46.09
N PRO A 395 -29.06 11.50 47.36
CA PRO A 395 -28.77 12.33 48.51
C PRO A 395 -27.33 12.11 49.00
N MET A 396 -26.68 13.24 49.29
CA MET A 396 -25.40 13.33 49.97
C MET A 396 -25.35 12.57 51.32
N VAL A 397 -24.21 11.91 51.54
CA VAL A 397 -23.34 11.89 52.75
C VAL A 397 -23.92 11.39 54.09
N ASP A 398 -23.30 10.33 54.61
CA ASP A 398 -22.87 10.15 56.02
C ASP A 398 -21.76 9.06 56.00
N ASP A 399 -20.48 9.37 56.20
CA ASP A 399 -19.76 9.38 57.48
C ASP A 399 -20.33 8.44 58.55
N GLN A 400 -19.69 7.29 58.79
CA GLN A 400 -19.29 6.78 60.11
C GLN A 400 -18.21 5.70 59.94
N GLY A 401 -17.15 5.81 60.73
CA GLY A 401 -15.99 4.94 60.68
C GLY A 401 -16.14 3.61 61.42
N GLN A 402 -15.20 2.71 61.11
CA GLN A 402 -14.39 1.94 62.05
C GLN A 402 -13.14 1.41 61.32
#